data_AF-A0A518ACS2-F1
#
_entry.id   AF-A0A518ACS2-F1
#
_cell.length_a   1.000
_cell.length_b   1.000
_cell.length_c   1.000
_cell.angle_alpha   90.00
_cell.angle_beta   90.00
_cell.angle_gamma   90.00
#
_symmetry.space_group_name_H-M   'P 1'
#
loop_
_entity.id
_entity.type
_entity.pdbx_description
1 polymer ?
#
loop_
_entity_poly.entity_id
_entity_poly.type
_entity_poly.pdbx_seq_one_letter_code
_entity_poly.pdbx_strand_id
1 'polypeptide(L)' 'MTEQGSAEPAPEDRAQAEFQAQSELPAQGIVAEFWDFLCHNKKWWLAPIIIALLLIALLVVISGSGLAPFIYPI' A
#
# COMPACT_ATOMS: atom_id res chain seq x y z
N MET A 1 -15.22 -55.50 -9.07
CA MET A 1 -15.41 -55.43 -7.60
C MET A 1 -14.65 -54.21 -7.11
N THR A 2 -15.28 -53.04 -7.23
CA THR A 2 -14.74 -51.73 -6.87
C THR A 2 -15.33 -51.36 -5.52
N GLU A 3 -14.68 -51.80 -4.44
CA GLU A 3 -15.05 -51.40 -3.08
C GLU A 3 -14.17 -50.22 -2.66
N GLN A 4 -14.39 -49.07 -3.30
CA GLN A 4 -14.00 -47.78 -2.76
C GLN A 4 -15.10 -47.34 -1.79
N GLY A 5 -15.12 -47.96 -0.62
CA GLY A 5 -15.88 -47.50 0.53
C GLY A 5 -15.18 -46.30 1.16
N SER A 6 -15.92 -45.23 1.35
CA SER A 6 -15.55 -43.96 1.95
C SER A 6 -14.80 -44.16 3.29
N ALA A 7 -13.47 -44.12 3.27
CA ALA A 7 -12.69 -43.93 4.48
C ALA A 7 -12.86 -42.46 4.89
N GLU A 8 -13.65 -42.22 5.94
CA GLU A 8 -13.74 -40.89 6.51
C GLU A 8 -12.35 -40.52 7.05
N PRO A 9 -11.72 -39.42 6.58
CA PRO A 9 -10.37 -39.05 7.00
C PRO A 9 -10.31 -38.98 8.53
N ALA A 10 -9.19 -39.34 9.15
CA ALA A 10 -9.08 -39.27 10.61
C ALA A 10 -9.35 -37.81 11.05
N PRO A 11 -9.98 -37.57 12.22
CA PRO A 11 -10.33 -36.22 12.67
C PRO A 11 -9.13 -35.27 12.72
N GLU A 12 -7.92 -35.80 12.86
CA GLU A 12 -6.65 -35.08 12.84
C GLU A 12 -6.30 -34.54 11.44
N ASP A 13 -6.56 -35.33 10.38
CA ASP A 13 -6.30 -34.94 8.98
C ASP A 13 -7.23 -33.82 8.52
N ARG A 14 -8.50 -33.85 8.99
CA ARG A 14 -9.52 -32.82 8.70
C ARG A 14 -9.10 -31.48 9.27
N ALA A 15 -8.67 -31.47 10.53
CA ALA A 15 -8.20 -30.27 11.22
C ALA A 15 -6.95 -29.67 10.55
N GLN A 16 -6.05 -30.53 10.07
CA GLN A 16 -4.86 -30.09 9.31
C GLN A 16 -5.24 -29.52 7.94
N ALA A 17 -6.19 -30.13 7.24
CA ALA A 17 -6.69 -29.63 5.95
C ALA A 17 -7.39 -28.26 6.09
N GLU A 18 -8.19 -28.07 7.14
CA GLU A 18 -8.83 -26.78 7.45
C GLU A 18 -7.80 -25.69 7.78
N PHE A 19 -6.75 -26.03 8.54
CA PHE A 19 -5.67 -25.10 8.88
C PHE A 19 -4.83 -24.70 7.66
N GLN A 20 -4.55 -25.65 6.76
CA GLN A 20 -3.85 -25.41 5.50
C GLN A 20 -4.68 -24.51 4.58
N ALA A 21 -5.98 -24.79 4.43
CA ALA A 21 -6.90 -23.98 3.63
C ALA A 21 -7.00 -22.52 4.13
N GLN A 22 -6.92 -22.30 5.45
CA GLN A 22 -6.96 -20.96 6.04
C GLN A 22 -5.69 -20.13 5.76
N SER A 23 -4.54 -20.78 5.57
CA SER A 23 -3.24 -20.12 5.31
C SER A 23 -3.00 -19.82 3.83
N GLU A 24 -3.74 -20.48 2.94
CA GLU A 24 -3.75 -20.19 1.50
C GLU A 24 -4.58 -18.95 1.15
N LEU A 25 -5.38 -18.44 2.10
CA LEU A 25 -6.05 -17.16 1.92
C LEU A 25 -4.98 -16.07 1.74
N PRO A 26 -5.06 -15.28 0.66
CA PRO A 26 -4.06 -14.25 0.41
C PRO A 26 -4.09 -13.25 1.55
N ALA A 27 -3.06 -13.31 2.40
CA ALA A 27 -2.84 -12.29 3.41
C ALA A 27 -2.72 -10.96 2.68
N GLN A 28 -3.68 -10.07 2.92
CA GLN A 28 -3.62 -8.69 2.48
C GLN A 28 -2.29 -8.12 2.96
N GLY A 29 -1.38 -7.89 2.02
CA GLY A 29 0.00 -7.55 2.36
C GLY A 29 0.05 -6.24 3.14
N ILE A 30 1.01 -6.12 4.06
CA ILE A 30 1.23 -4.92 4.90
C ILE A 30 1.23 -3.64 4.07
N VAL A 31 1.74 -3.68 2.83
CA VAL A 31 1.76 -2.53 1.92
C VAL A 31 0.35 -2.10 1.49
N ALA A 32 -0.53 -3.06 1.21
CA ALA A 32 -1.91 -2.79 0.83
C ALA A 32 -2.72 -2.25 2.01
N GLU A 33 -2.56 -2.83 3.21
CA GLU A 33 -3.17 -2.30 4.43
C GLU A 33 -2.67 -0.90 4.77
N PHE A 34 -1.37 -0.63 4.60
CA PHE A 34 -0.78 0.69 4.84
C PHE A 34 -1.29 1.73 3.84
N TRP A 35 -1.43 1.35 2.57
CA TRP A 35 -2.02 2.21 1.54
C TRP A 35 -3.48 2.53 1.86
N ASP A 36 -4.26 1.53 2.24
CA ASP A 36 -5.65 1.74 2.64
C ASP A 36 -5.74 2.63 3.88
N PHE A 37 -4.84 2.46 4.85
CA PHE A 37 -4.71 3.33 6.02
C PHE A 37 -4.40 4.78 5.63
N LEU A 38 -3.42 5.01 4.75
CA LEU A 38 -3.07 6.34 4.23
C LEU A 38 -4.27 7.01 3.54
N CYS A 39 -5.02 6.27 2.73
CA CYS A 39 -6.23 6.75 2.07
C CYS A 39 -7.37 7.02 3.07
N HIS A 40 -7.55 6.16 4.08
CA HIS A 40 -8.57 6.29 5.12
C HIS A 40 -8.34 7.50 6.05
N ASN A 41 -7.08 7.89 6.30
CA ASN A 41 -6.72 8.99 7.21
C ASN A 41 -7.03 10.40 6.68
N LYS A 42 -7.87 10.49 5.65
CA LYS A 42 -8.39 11.70 5.02
C LYS A 42 -7.30 12.59 4.39
N LYS A 43 -7.61 13.00 3.17
CA LYS A 43 -6.87 13.96 2.34
C LYS A 43 -6.41 15.22 3.11
N TRP A 44 -7.04 15.56 4.24
CA TRP A 44 -6.67 16.67 5.12
C TRP A 44 -5.30 16.54 5.79
N TRP A 45 -4.78 15.34 6.06
CA TRP A 45 -3.43 15.18 6.64
C TRP A 45 -2.35 15.13 5.56
N LEU A 46 -2.65 14.54 4.40
CA LEU A 46 -1.74 14.48 3.26
C LEU A 46 -1.67 15.80 2.48
N ALA A 47 -2.78 16.56 2.43
CA ALA A 47 -2.86 17.84 1.74
C ALA A 47 -1.76 18.83 2.13
N PRO A 48 -1.49 19.13 3.42
CA PRO A 48 -0.44 20.08 3.78
C PRO A 48 0.96 19.62 3.32
N ILE A 49 1.24 18.31 3.35
CA ILE A 49 2.50 17.74 2.87
C ILE A 49 2.63 17.94 1.35
N ILE A 50 1.59 17.59 0.60
CA ILE A 50 1.56 17.74 -0.87
C ILE A 50 1.70 19.20 -1.26
N ILE A 51 1.00 20.12 -0.57
CA ILE A 51 1.08 21.56 -0.82
C ILE A 51 2.51 22.07 -0.57
N ALA A 52 3.15 21.68 0.54
CA ALA A 52 4.52 22.08 0.83
C ALA A 52 5.51 21.59 -0.25
N LEU A 53 5.37 20.33 -0.69
CA LEU A 53 6.20 19.78 -1.78
C LEU A 53 5.97 20.52 -3.10
N LEU A 54 4.73 20.84 -3.44
CA LEU A 54 4.42 21.64 -4.64
C LEU A 54 4.98 23.06 -4.55
N LEU A 55 4.90 23.71 -3.39
CA LEU A 55 5.50 25.03 -3.18
C LEU A 55 7.02 24.98 -3.35
N ILE A 56 7.69 23.99 -2.77
CA ILE A 56 9.14 23.81 -2.93
C ILE A 56 9.49 23.55 -4.40
N ALA A 57 8.78 22.65 -5.08
CA ALA A 57 9.00 22.39 -6.51
C ALA A 57 8.80 23.66 -7.35
N LEU A 58 7.75 24.43 -7.06
CA LEU A 58 7.50 25.71 -7.71
C LEU A 58 8.63 26.72 -7.45
N LEU A 59 9.10 26.82 -6.20
CA LEU A 59 10.23 27.68 -5.84
C LEU A 59 11.50 27.28 -6.60
N VAL A 60 11.78 25.97 -6.74
CA VAL A 60 12.94 25.48 -7.51
C VAL A 60 12.81 25.85 -8.99
N VAL A 61 11.64 25.68 -9.59
CA VAL A 61 11.39 26.05 -10.99
C VAL A 61 11.52 27.57 -11.21
N ILE A 62 10.98 28.38 -10.31
CA ILE A 62 11.09 29.84 -10.40
C ILE A 62 12.52 30.30 -10.13
N SER A 63 13.21 29.70 -9.16
CA SER A 63 14.62 29.99 -8.86
C SER A 63 15.56 29.61 -10.00
N GLY A 64 15.20 28.60 -10.81
CA GLY A 64 15.93 28.21 -12.02
C GLY A 64 15.59 29.09 -13.24
N SER A 65 14.47 29.82 -13.22
CA SER A 65 14.21 30.86 -14.21
C SER A 65 15.21 31.98 -13.93
N GLY A 66 16.15 32.19 -14.86
CA GLY A 66 17.34 33.03 -14.70
C GLY A 66 17.08 34.52 -14.53
N LEU A 67 16.12 34.92 -13.69
CA LEU A 67 15.81 36.28 -13.27
C LEU A 67 16.62 36.70 -12.04
N ALA A 68 17.24 35.76 -11.32
CA ALA A 68 18.17 36.02 -10.21
C ALA A 68 19.34 37.00 -10.55
N PRO A 69 19.96 36.99 -11.75
CA PRO A 69 20.97 37.98 -12.11
C PRO A 69 20.41 39.30 -12.67
N PHE A 70 19.09 39.45 -12.83
CA PHE A 70 18.48 40.66 -13.40
C PHE A 70 17.66 41.48 -12.38
N ILE A 71 17.58 41.02 -11.12
CA ILE A 71 16.93 41.78 -10.02
C ILE A 71 17.85 42.87 -9.42
N TYR A 72 19.09 43.00 -9.92
CA TYR A 72 19.90 44.19 -9.78
C TYR A 72 20.54 44.51 -11.13
N PRO A 73 20.14 45.60 -11.81
CA PRO A 73 21.04 46.19 -12.79
C PRO A 73 22.22 46.76 -12.00
N ILE A 74 23.41 46.23 -12.28
CA ILE A 74 24.63 47.04 -12.17
C ILE A 74 24.51 48.27 -13.08
#